data_AF-A0A7X2MPW7-F1
#
_entry.id   AF-A0A7X2MPW7-F1
#
_cell.length_a   1.000
_cell.length_b   1.000
_cell.length_c   1.000
_cell.angle_alpha   90.00
_cell.angle_beta   90.00
_cell.angle_gamma   90.00
#
_symmetry.space_group_name_H-M   'P 1'
#
loop_
_entity.id
_entity.type
_entity.pdbx_description
1 polymer ?
#
loop_
_entity_poly.entity_id
_entity_poly.type
_entity_poly.pdbx_seq_one_letter_code
_entity_poly.pdbx_strand_id
1 'polypeptide(L)'
;ALHLYAFTDEATGRDYLSDTADVTTNWLGSGQMQKAQLSQLIARLDQITIPTEDYFVWLTGEGEFVKALCDYFTVQRGLNSDFVRAVAYWHQK
;
A
#
# COMPACT_ATOMS: atom_id res chain seq x y z
N ALA A 1 7.97 -1.47 12.48
CA ALA A 1 7.77 -2.77 11.80
C ALA A 1 7.53 -2.50 10.32
N LEU A 2 8.06 -3.33 9.43
CA LEU A 2 7.86 -3.17 7.98
C LEU A 2 6.58 -3.89 7.55
N HIS A 3 5.67 -3.16 6.92
CA HIS A 3 4.41 -3.70 6.40
C HIS A 3 4.42 -3.67 4.87
N LEU A 4 4.07 -4.78 4.24
CA LEU A 4 3.87 -4.90 2.81
C LEU A 4 2.40 -5.22 2.52
N TYR A 5 1.76 -4.43 1.67
CA TYR A 5 0.45 -4.71 1.11
C TYR A 5 0.60 -4.89 -0.40
N ALA A 6 0.33 -6.10 -0.90
CA ALA A 6 0.55 -6.44 -2.29
C ALA A 6 -0.70 -7.04 -2.92
N PHE A 7 -1.12 -6.46 -4.05
CA PHE A 7 -2.18 -7.00 -4.91
C PHE A 7 -1.66 -8.15 -5.76
N THR A 8 -1.46 -9.29 -5.11
CA THR A 8 -1.10 -10.56 -5.72
C THR A 8 -1.59 -11.69 -4.81
N ASP A 9 -1.67 -12.89 -5.35
CA ASP A 9 -1.99 -14.08 -4.58
C ASP A 9 -0.77 -14.47 -3.71
N GLU A 10 -1.03 -15.00 -2.52
CA GLU A 10 0.01 -15.29 -1.54
C GLU A 10 1.07 -16.25 -2.07
N ALA A 11 0.68 -17.31 -2.78
CA ALA A 11 1.60 -18.28 -3.35
C ALA A 11 2.60 -17.60 -4.32
N THR A 12 2.09 -16.79 -5.24
CA THR A 12 2.91 -16.02 -6.20
C THR A 12 3.82 -15.02 -5.48
N GLY A 13 3.28 -14.32 -4.49
CA GLY A 13 4.02 -13.33 -3.71
C GLY A 13 5.19 -13.92 -2.93
N ARG A 14 4.97 -15.07 -2.28
CA ARG A 14 6.01 -15.78 -1.50
C ARG A 14 7.05 -16.47 -2.39
N ASP A 15 6.65 -16.95 -3.56
CA ASP A 15 7.58 -17.52 -4.54
C ASP A 15 8.53 -16.44 -5.09
N TYR A 16 8.01 -15.24 -5.36
CA TYR A 16 8.80 -14.13 -5.90
C TYR A 16 9.67 -13.42 -4.85
N LEU A 17 9.12 -13.11 -3.68
CA LEU A 17 9.85 -12.45 -2.59
C LEU A 17 10.50 -13.50 -1.69
N SER A 18 11.78 -13.76 -1.94
CA SER A 18 12.60 -14.54 -1.00
C SER A 18 12.89 -13.72 0.26
N ASP A 19 12.80 -14.38 1.42
CA ASP A 19 13.03 -13.84 2.77
C ASP A 19 12.13 -12.66 3.19
N THR A 20 10.98 -12.99 3.79
CA THR A 20 10.01 -12.02 4.33
C THR A 20 9.85 -12.16 5.84
N ALA A 21 10.83 -12.76 6.54
CA ALA A 21 10.70 -13.12 7.96
C ALA A 21 10.41 -11.91 8.87
N ASP A 22 11.01 -10.75 8.57
CA ASP A 22 10.84 -9.51 9.34
C ASP A 22 9.79 -8.56 8.73
N VAL A 23 9.02 -9.03 7.74
CA VAL A 23 8.02 -8.23 7.02
C VAL A 23 6.62 -8.75 7.31
N THR A 24 5.75 -7.89 7.82
CA THR A 24 4.33 -8.19 7.91
C THR A 24 3.71 -8.09 6.51
N THR A 25 3.63 -9.22 5.83
CA THR A 25 3.09 -9.33 4.46
C THR A 25 1.57 -9.49 4.45
N ASN A 26 0.90 -8.71 3.62
CA ASN A 26 -0.55 -8.74 3.41
C ASN A 26 -0.83 -8.92 1.92
N TRP A 27 -1.29 -10.13 1.57
CA TRP A 27 -1.63 -10.49 0.20
C TRP A 27 -3.10 -10.18 -0.06
N LEU A 28 -3.36 -9.33 -1.06
CA LEU A 28 -4.69 -8.78 -1.34
C LEU A 28 -5.38 -9.46 -2.53
N GLY A 29 -4.72 -10.43 -3.16
CA GLY A 29 -5.23 -11.16 -4.32
C GLY A 29 -4.92 -10.46 -5.64
N SER A 30 -4.68 -11.27 -6.67
CA SER A 30 -4.37 -10.79 -8.01
C SER A 30 -5.59 -10.12 -8.68
N GLY A 31 -5.34 -9.06 -9.44
CA GLY A 31 -6.38 -8.32 -10.18
C GLY A 31 -7.35 -7.49 -9.30
N GLN A 32 -7.11 -7.40 -7.99
CA GLN A 32 -7.98 -6.70 -7.04
C GLN A 32 -7.62 -5.22 -6.84
N MET A 33 -6.62 -4.69 -7.55
CA MET A 33 -6.23 -3.27 -7.46
C MET A 33 -7.20 -2.39 -8.26
N GLN A 34 -8.42 -2.22 -7.74
CA GLN A 34 -9.46 -1.41 -8.35
C GLN A 34 -10.11 -0.54 -7.28
N LYS A 35 -10.68 0.61 -7.68
CA LYS A 35 -11.27 1.59 -6.74
C LYS A 35 -12.28 0.98 -5.76
N ALA A 36 -13.02 -0.05 -6.16
CA ALA A 36 -14.00 -0.73 -5.30
C ALA A 36 -13.37 -1.39 -4.07
N GLN A 37 -12.11 -1.81 -4.14
CA GLN A 37 -11.37 -2.48 -3.06
C GLN A 37 -10.59 -1.49 -2.19
N LEU A 38 -10.54 -0.20 -2.58
CA LEU A 38 -9.78 0.83 -1.88
C LEU A 38 -10.26 1.01 -0.43
N SER A 39 -11.56 1.03 -0.20
CA SER A 39 -12.13 1.19 1.15
C SER A 39 -11.75 0.04 2.09
N GLN A 40 -11.72 -1.19 1.58
CA GLN A 40 -11.30 -2.35 2.35
C GLN A 40 -9.81 -2.28 2.70
N LEU A 41 -8.97 -1.81 1.77
CA LEU A 41 -7.55 -1.59 2.05
C LEU A 41 -7.36 -0.48 3.10
N ILE A 42 -8.05 0.65 2.96
CA ILE A 42 -8.02 1.76 3.94
C ILE A 42 -8.40 1.26 5.33
N ALA A 43 -9.47 0.48 5.47
CA ALA A 43 -9.88 -0.07 6.76
C ALA A 43 -8.80 -0.96 7.42
N ARG A 44 -7.98 -1.65 6.62
CA ARG A 44 -6.82 -2.41 7.12
C ARG A 44 -5.66 -1.47 7.50
N LEU A 45 -5.40 -0.44 6.70
CA LEU A 45 -4.36 0.55 6.97
C LEU A 45 -4.67 1.40 8.21
N ASP A 46 -5.94 1.63 8.54
CA ASP A 46 -6.37 2.29 9.78
C ASP A 46 -5.96 1.53 11.05
N GLN A 47 -5.78 0.21 10.95
CA GLN A 47 -5.31 -0.60 12.08
C GLN A 47 -3.79 -0.51 12.30
N ILE A 48 -3.05 0.12 11.37
CA ILE A 48 -1.61 0.32 11.52
C ILE A 48 -1.34 1.62 12.25
N THR A 49 -0.66 1.51 13.38
CA THR A 49 -0.04 2.65 14.05
C THR A 49 1.21 3.06 13.28
N ILE A 50 1.17 4.27 12.73
CA ILE A 50 2.33 4.89 12.06
C ILE A 50 2.98 5.81 13.11
N PRO A 51 4.30 5.66 13.37
CA PRO A 51 4.98 6.55 14.30
C PRO A 51 4.97 7.99 13.79
N THR A 52 5.11 8.95 14.70
CA THR A 52 5.13 10.38 14.37
C THR A 52 6.39 10.79 13.61
N GLU A 53 7.47 10.02 13.75
CA GLU A 53 8.78 10.24 13.12
C GLU A 53 9.33 8.92 12.57
N ASP A 54 10.35 9.00 11.72
CA ASP A 54 11.05 7.85 11.12
C ASP A 54 10.15 6.82 10.41
N TYR A 55 9.14 7.32 9.69
CA TYR A 55 8.33 6.50 8.79
C TYR A 55 8.63 6.82 7.32
N PHE A 56 8.30 5.86 6.46
CA PHE A 56 8.31 6.08 5.02
C PHE A 56 7.23 5.21 4.38
N VAL A 57 6.43 5.82 3.50
CA VAL A 57 5.31 5.17 2.81
C VAL A 57 5.59 5.19 1.32
N TRP A 58 5.67 4.01 0.70
CA TRP A 58 5.83 3.88 -0.74
C TRP A 58 4.57 3.28 -1.37
N LEU A 59 4.00 3.98 -2.34
CA LEU A 59 2.77 3.63 -3.01
C LEU A 59 3.02 3.49 -4.50
N THR A 60 2.63 2.35 -5.07
CA THR A 60 2.78 2.12 -6.50
C THR A 60 1.69 1.21 -7.06
N GLY A 61 1.43 1.30 -8.36
CA GLY A 61 0.39 0.57 -9.08
C GLY A 61 -0.43 1.46 -10.00
N GLU A 62 -1.75 1.26 -10.04
CA GLU A 62 -2.69 2.01 -10.88
C GLU A 62 -2.80 3.47 -10.40
N GLY A 63 -2.76 4.43 -11.32
CA GLY A 63 -2.60 5.84 -10.98
C GLY A 63 -3.74 6.47 -10.20
N GLU A 64 -5.01 6.19 -10.51
CA GLU A 64 -6.11 6.72 -9.70
C GLU A 64 -6.13 6.12 -8.29
N PHE A 65 -5.85 4.82 -8.18
CA PHE A 65 -5.78 4.10 -6.91
C PHE A 65 -4.60 4.61 -6.05
N VAL A 66 -3.42 4.76 -6.65
CA VAL A 66 -2.22 5.30 -6.00
C VAL A 66 -2.44 6.74 -5.55
N LYS A 67 -3.08 7.57 -6.39
CA LYS A 67 -3.44 8.94 -6.02
C LYS A 67 -4.37 8.96 -4.81
N ALA A 68 -5.41 8.12 -4.80
CA ALA A 68 -6.36 8.07 -3.70
C ALA A 68 -5.71 7.63 -2.38
N LEU A 69 -4.76 6.67 -2.43
CA LEU A 69 -3.97 6.29 -1.25
C LEU A 69 -3.03 7.40 -0.79
N CYS A 70 -2.40 8.12 -1.72
CA CYS A 70 -1.55 9.27 -1.39
C CYS A 70 -2.35 10.36 -0.65
N ASP A 71 -3.54 10.69 -1.18
CA ASP A 71 -4.44 11.66 -0.56
C ASP A 71 -4.92 11.15 0.82
N TYR A 72 -5.20 9.85 0.98
CA TYR A 72 -5.53 9.25 2.28
C TYR A 72 -4.40 9.44 3.31
N PHE A 73 -3.15 9.11 2.96
CA PHE A 73 -2.04 9.23 3.90
C PHE A 73 -1.69 10.69 4.25
N THR A 74 -1.70 11.58 3.27
CA THR A 74 -1.29 12.98 3.48
C THR A 74 -2.41 13.85 4.06
N VAL A 75 -3.63 13.73 3.54
CA VAL A 75 -4.76 14.59 3.93
C VAL A 75 -5.55 14.01 5.09
N GLN A 76 -5.87 12.71 5.06
CA GLN A 76 -6.73 12.10 6.09
C GLN A 76 -5.93 11.65 7.31
N ARG A 77 -4.77 11.01 7.09
CA ARG A 77 -3.87 10.58 8.18
C ARG A 77 -2.89 11.66 8.62
N GLY A 78 -2.81 12.77 7.89
CA GLY A 78 -1.98 13.93 8.27
C GLY A 78 -0.47 13.67 8.19
N LEU A 79 -0.03 12.66 7.43
CA LEU A 79 1.39 12.38 7.28
C LEU A 79 2.07 13.47 6.45
N ASN A 80 3.28 13.84 6.85
CA ASN A 80 4.16 14.69 6.04
C ASN A 80 4.41 14.04 4.66
N SER A 81 4.11 14.80 3.61
CA SER A 81 4.23 14.40 2.20
C SER A 81 5.66 14.06 1.78
N ASP A 82 6.67 14.61 2.45
CA ASP A 82 8.08 14.31 2.14
C ASP A 82 8.44 12.83 2.40
N PHE A 83 7.67 12.16 3.26
CA PHE A 83 7.81 10.74 3.59
C PHE A 83 6.77 9.85 2.92
N VAL A 84 5.93 10.38 2.02
CA VAL A 84 4.93 9.64 1.26
C VAL A 84 5.26 9.70 -0.22
N ARG A 85 5.82 8.62 -0.77
CA ARG A 85 6.18 8.54 -2.18
C ARG A 85 5.13 7.76 -2.97
N ALA A 86 4.42 8.47 -3.84
CA ALA A 86 3.43 7.87 -4.74
C ALA A 86 3.92 7.86 -6.19
N VAL A 87 3.99 6.68 -6.81
CA VAL A 87 4.43 6.50 -8.20
C VAL A 87 3.48 5.56 -8.94
N ALA A 88 2.65 6.13 -9.82
CA ALA A 88 1.80 5.36 -10.73
C ALA A 88 2.67 4.64 -11.77
N TYR A 89 2.49 3.32 -11.91
CA TYR A 89 3.17 2.52 -12.93
C TYR A 89 2.35 2.38 -14.21
N TRP A 90 1.02 2.44 -14.08
CA TRP A 90 0.11 2.34 -15.20
C TRP A 90 -1.18 3.12 -14.91
N HIS A 91 -1.91 3.43 -15.97
CA HIS A 91 -3.26 3.99 -15.89
C HIS A 91 -4.18 3.12 -16.73
N GLN A 92 -5.36 2.80 -16.18
CA GLN A 92 -6.40 2.14 -16.95
C GLN A 92 -6.88 3.13 -18.03
N LYS A 93 -6.92 2.68 -19.29
CA LYS A 93 -7.39 3.49 -20.43
C LYS A 93 -8.90 3.37 -20.61
#